data_AF-A0A9X1SD59-F1
#
_entry.id   AF-A0A9X1SD59-F1
#
_cell.length_a   1.000
_cell.length_b   1.000
_cell.length_c   1.000
_cell.angle_alpha   90.00
_cell.angle_beta   90.00
_cell.angle_gamma   90.00
#
_symmetry.space_group_name_H-M   'P 1'
#
loop_
_entity.id
_entity.type
_entity.pdbx_description
1 polymer ?
#
loop_
_entity_poly.entity_id
_entity_poly.type
_entity_poly.pdbx_seq_one_letter_code
_entity_poly.pdbx_strand_id
1 'polypeptide(L)'
;MDSGTLRSLEVTGPAVARMARARRRRMTAQVLMLASWVPLLPAILLVLLSGLLPPLIGEAAGYLLVVCFLLGFALWIPESFFRRREEAARHKAFPEVESALAGLRAGWQLEWYVPYGLGWDRLVTRGSWKQRFEWRVVYQGGTMLLTEIPAAEHQEDDEGKD
;
A
#
# COMPACT_ATOMS: atom_id res chain seq x y z
N MET A 1 13.03 23.55 24.21
CA MET A 1 12.69 22.45 23.30
C MET A 1 11.23 22.63 22.99
N ASP A 2 10.94 23.42 21.95
CA ASP A 2 9.56 23.63 21.56
C ASP A 2 9.06 22.30 21.00
N SER A 3 8.05 21.74 21.67
CA SER A 3 7.17 20.74 21.11
C SER A 3 6.49 21.37 19.89
N GLY A 4 7.22 21.37 18.76
CA GLY A 4 6.75 21.93 17.50
C GLY A 4 5.43 21.26 17.13
N THR A 5 4.42 22.06 16.87
CA THR A 5 3.14 21.60 16.36
C THR A 5 3.39 20.84 15.07
N LEU A 6 3.13 19.52 15.08
CA LEU A 6 3.25 18.68 13.89
C LEU A 6 2.35 19.25 12.80
N ARG A 7 2.92 19.45 11.61
CA ARG A 7 2.17 20.02 10.50
C ARG A 7 1.34 18.93 9.84
N SER A 8 0.14 19.29 9.40
CA SER A 8 -0.67 18.44 8.53
C SER A 8 -1.12 19.24 7.32
N LEU A 9 -1.19 18.57 6.18
CA LEU A 9 -1.56 19.16 4.91
C LEU A 9 -2.46 18.22 4.13
N GLU A 10 -3.59 18.73 3.68
CA GLU A 10 -4.43 18.01 2.73
C GLU A 10 -4.09 18.45 1.31
N VAL A 11 -3.60 17.50 0.50
CA VAL A 11 -3.36 17.68 -0.93
C VAL A 11 -4.57 17.16 -1.68
N THR A 12 -5.26 18.08 -2.36
CA THR A 12 -6.44 17.77 -3.17
C THR A 12 -6.11 18.03 -4.64
N GLY A 13 -6.47 17.09 -5.52
CA GLY A 13 -6.14 17.21 -6.93
C GLY A 13 -6.60 16.01 -7.77
N PRO A 14 -6.79 16.19 -9.09
CA PRO A 14 -7.24 15.13 -9.97
C PRO A 14 -6.19 14.02 -10.11
N ALA A 15 -4.89 14.32 -10.03
CA ALA A 15 -3.85 13.30 -10.06
C ALA A 15 -3.84 12.48 -8.77
N VAL A 16 -3.89 13.15 -7.61
CA VAL A 16 -4.02 12.49 -6.29
C VAL A 16 -5.27 11.60 -6.23
N ALA A 17 -6.42 12.08 -6.69
CA ALA A 17 -7.66 11.30 -6.70
C ALA A 17 -7.60 10.08 -7.63
N ARG A 18 -6.87 10.15 -8.75
CA ARG A 18 -6.63 8.99 -9.64
C ARG A 18 -5.72 7.97 -8.97
N MET A 19 -4.67 8.43 -8.30
CA MET A 19 -3.76 7.56 -7.57
C MET A 19 -4.45 6.86 -6.40
N ALA A 20 -5.22 7.59 -5.58
CA ALA A 20 -6.00 7.02 -4.48
C ALA A 20 -6.99 5.94 -4.97
N ARG A 21 -7.64 6.15 -6.12
CA ARG A 21 -8.50 5.14 -6.76
C ARG A 21 -7.72 3.92 -7.25
N ALA A 22 -6.55 4.11 -7.86
CA ALA A 22 -5.70 3.02 -8.31
C ALA A 22 -5.23 2.15 -7.12
N ARG A 23 -4.79 2.78 -6.03
CA ARG A 23 -4.42 2.11 -4.79
C ARG A 23 -5.58 1.30 -4.20
N ARG A 24 -6.78 1.89 -4.11
CA ARG A 24 -7.97 1.17 -3.62
C ARG A 24 -8.26 -0.07 -4.45
N ARG A 25 -8.19 0.03 -5.78
CA ARG A 25 -8.39 -1.12 -6.67
C ARG A 25 -7.34 -2.21 -6.48
N ARG A 26 -6.07 -1.83 -6.31
CA ARG A 26 -4.99 -2.76 -5.99
C ARG A 26 -5.23 -3.45 -4.64
N MET A 27 -5.59 -2.69 -3.61
CA MET A 27 -5.91 -3.24 -2.28
C MET A 27 -7.09 -4.21 -2.36
N THR A 28 -8.15 -3.87 -3.11
CA THR A 28 -9.26 -4.80 -3.34
C THR A 28 -8.81 -6.08 -4.04
N ALA A 29 -7.96 -5.99 -5.07
CA ALA A 29 -7.41 -7.17 -5.73
C ALA A 29 -6.59 -8.04 -4.76
N GLN A 30 -5.74 -7.42 -3.93
CA GLN A 30 -4.95 -8.13 -2.92
C GLN A 30 -5.82 -8.79 -1.85
N VAL A 31 -6.87 -8.11 -1.38
CA VAL A 31 -7.83 -8.68 -0.43
C VAL A 31 -8.58 -9.86 -1.05
N LEU A 32 -8.99 -9.75 -2.31
CA LEU A 32 -9.63 -10.85 -3.04
C LEU A 32 -8.67 -12.03 -3.25
N MET A 33 -7.40 -11.76 -3.58
CA MET A 33 -6.37 -12.81 -3.67
C MET A 33 -6.20 -13.52 -2.33
N LEU A 34 -6.03 -12.76 -1.25
CA LEU A 34 -5.91 -13.32 0.10
C LEU A 34 -7.15 -14.14 0.47
N ALA A 35 -8.35 -13.60 0.24
CA ALA A 35 -9.61 -14.29 0.49
C ALA A 35 -9.77 -15.57 -0.35
N SER A 36 -9.20 -15.61 -1.55
CA SER A 36 -9.17 -16.83 -2.37
C SER A 36 -8.19 -17.87 -1.85
N TRP A 37 -7.12 -17.46 -1.17
CA TRP A 37 -6.07 -18.36 -0.66
C TRP A 37 -6.32 -18.86 0.75
N VAL A 38 -6.94 -18.05 1.63
CA VAL A 38 -7.33 -18.45 2.99
C VAL A 38 -8.07 -19.80 3.04
N PRO A 39 -9.07 -20.09 2.19
CA PRO A 39 -9.77 -21.37 2.21
C PRO A 39 -8.95 -22.55 1.67
N LEU A 40 -7.80 -22.34 1.02
CA LEU A 40 -6.97 -23.44 0.52
C LEU A 40 -6.49 -24.34 1.67
N LEU A 41 -6.04 -23.75 2.77
CA LEU A 41 -5.51 -24.51 3.90
C LEU A 41 -6.55 -25.43 4.56
N PRO A 42 -7.76 -24.98 4.93
CA PRO A 42 -8.80 -25.87 5.42
C PRO A 42 -9.26 -26.87 4.35
N ALA A 43 -9.31 -26.49 3.07
CA ALA A 43 -9.71 -27.41 2.01
C ALA A 43 -8.66 -28.51 1.77
N ILE A 44 -7.36 -28.22 1.89
CA ILE A 44 -6.28 -29.23 1.85
C ILE A 44 -6.47 -30.23 2.99
N LEU A 45 -6.73 -29.74 4.21
CA LEU A 45 -6.97 -30.61 5.37
C LEU A 45 -8.19 -31.51 5.16
N LEU A 46 -9.29 -30.97 4.62
CA LEU A 46 -10.50 -31.76 4.32
C LEU A 46 -10.24 -32.83 3.25
N VAL A 47 -9.43 -32.54 2.23
CA VAL A 47 -9.05 -33.53 1.21
C VAL A 47 -8.14 -34.62 1.80
N LEU A 48 -7.16 -34.25 2.63
CA LEU A 48 -6.29 -35.23 3.31
C LEU A 48 -7.07 -36.14 4.26
N LEU A 49 -8.11 -35.62 4.90
CA LEU A 49 -9.00 -36.35 5.81
C LEU A 49 -10.24 -36.93 5.11
N SER A 50 -10.27 -36.92 3.78
CA SER A 50 -11.45 -37.37 3.00
C SER A 50 -11.86 -38.81 3.28
N GLY A 51 -10.90 -39.69 3.64
CA GLY A 51 -11.19 -41.06 4.06
C GLY A 51 -11.96 -41.19 5.38
N LEU A 52 -12.06 -40.12 6.18
CA LEU A 52 -12.82 -40.03 7.43
C LEU A 52 -14.14 -39.26 7.25
N LEU A 53 -14.39 -38.72 6.07
CA LEU A 53 -15.53 -37.85 5.77
C LEU A 53 -16.46 -38.52 4.76
N PRO A 54 -17.75 -38.14 4.73
CA PRO A 54 -18.65 -38.53 3.65
C PRO A 54 -18.06 -38.14 2.27
N PRO A 55 -18.19 -39.00 1.24
CA PRO A 55 -17.56 -38.81 -0.07
C PRO A 55 -17.93 -37.48 -0.74
N LEU A 56 -19.18 -37.02 -0.55
CA LEU A 56 -19.67 -35.71 -1.02
C LEU A 56 -18.85 -34.53 -0.49
N ILE A 57 -18.31 -34.61 0.73
CA ILE A 57 -17.50 -33.55 1.35
C ILE A 57 -16.11 -33.52 0.73
N GLY A 58 -15.53 -34.69 0.46
CA GLY A 58 -14.22 -34.82 -0.19
C GLY A 58 -14.23 -34.23 -1.61
N GLU A 59 -15.25 -34.55 -2.41
CA GLU A 59 -15.41 -33.99 -3.75
C GLU A 59 -15.61 -32.47 -3.73
N ALA A 60 -16.49 -31.97 -2.86
CA ALA A 60 -16.71 -30.54 -2.71
C ALA A 60 -15.43 -29.77 -2.30
N ALA A 61 -14.64 -30.34 -1.38
CA ALA A 61 -13.35 -29.77 -0.99
C ALA A 61 -12.34 -29.76 -2.15
N GLY A 62 -12.32 -30.81 -2.98
CA GLY A 62 -11.51 -30.87 -4.19
C GLY A 62 -11.87 -29.76 -5.19
N TYR A 63 -13.16 -29.56 -5.48
CA TYR A 63 -13.60 -28.46 -6.35
C TYR A 63 -13.26 -27.09 -5.77
N LEU A 64 -13.46 -26.91 -4.45
CA LEU A 64 -13.11 -25.67 -3.76
C LEU A 64 -11.61 -25.36 -3.89
N LEU A 65 -10.74 -26.36 -3.73
CA LEU A 65 -9.29 -26.18 -3.93
C LEU A 65 -8.94 -25.67 -5.32
N VAL A 66 -9.50 -26.30 -6.36
CA VAL A 66 -9.24 -25.92 -7.75
C VAL A 66 -9.73 -24.51 -8.01
N VAL A 67 -10.95 -24.17 -7.59
CA VAL A 67 -11.52 -22.82 -7.78
C VAL A 67 -10.70 -21.77 -7.05
N CYS A 68 -10.35 -22.00 -5.79
CA CYS A 68 -9.54 -21.08 -4.99
C CYS A 68 -8.15 -20.86 -5.59
N PHE A 69 -7.52 -21.92 -6.09
CA PHE A 69 -6.20 -21.83 -6.73
C PHE A 69 -6.27 -21.05 -8.04
N LEU A 70 -7.21 -21.40 -8.93
CA LEU A 70 -7.40 -20.72 -10.21
C LEU A 70 -7.79 -19.25 -10.03
N LEU A 71 -8.70 -18.95 -9.10
CA LEU A 71 -9.12 -17.58 -8.80
C LEU A 71 -7.94 -16.74 -8.30
N GLY A 72 -7.14 -17.29 -7.38
CA GLY A 72 -5.97 -16.61 -6.86
C GLY A 72 -4.93 -16.29 -7.93
N PHE A 73 -4.66 -17.23 -8.85
CA PHE A 73 -3.79 -16.99 -10.01
C PHE A 73 -4.39 -15.97 -10.98
N ALA A 74 -5.67 -16.07 -11.30
CA ALA A 74 -6.35 -15.15 -12.20
C ALA A 74 -6.32 -13.71 -11.66
N LEU A 75 -6.44 -13.53 -10.34
CA LEU A 75 -6.37 -12.23 -9.66
C LEU A 75 -4.97 -11.60 -9.64
N TRP A 76 -3.91 -12.36 -9.94
CA TRP A 76 -2.56 -11.81 -10.08
C TRP A 76 -2.45 -10.87 -11.30
N ILE A 77 -3.19 -11.15 -12.38
CA ILE A 77 -3.24 -10.32 -13.59
C ILE A 77 -3.75 -8.90 -13.26
N PRO A 78 -4.95 -8.71 -12.69
CA PRO A 78 -5.43 -7.38 -12.32
C PRO A 78 -4.57 -6.72 -11.22
N GLU A 79 -3.99 -7.47 -10.27
CA GLU A 79 -3.05 -6.90 -9.28
C GLU A 79 -1.87 -6.22 -9.98
N SER A 80 -1.20 -6.93 -10.89
CA SER A 80 -0.04 -6.41 -11.62
C SER A 80 -0.40 -5.20 -12.49
N PHE A 81 -1.59 -5.20 -13.11
CA PHE A 81 -2.10 -4.09 -13.88
C PHE A 81 -2.36 -2.86 -13.00
N PHE A 82 -3.02 -3.04 -11.85
CA PHE A 82 -3.28 -1.93 -10.92
C PHE A 82 -1.99 -1.40 -10.29
N ARG A 83 -1.00 -2.25 -10.03
CA ARG A 83 0.32 -1.85 -9.55
C ARG A 83 1.01 -0.88 -10.52
N ARG A 84 1.12 -1.26 -11.81
CA ARG A 84 1.69 -0.38 -12.84
C ARG A 84 0.91 0.93 -13.01
N ARG A 85 -0.42 0.85 -12.90
CA ARG A 85 -1.29 2.03 -13.00
C ARG A 85 -1.13 2.97 -11.81
N GLU A 86 -0.92 2.42 -10.61
CA GLU A 86 -0.62 3.18 -9.39
C GLU A 86 0.74 3.89 -9.51
N GLU A 87 1.79 3.17 -9.92
CA GLU A 87 3.12 3.73 -10.18
C GLU A 87 3.06 4.91 -11.17
N ALA A 88 2.39 4.72 -12.31
CA ALA A 88 2.21 5.78 -13.30
C ALA A 88 1.37 6.97 -12.78
N ALA A 89 0.37 6.70 -11.94
CA ALA A 89 -0.44 7.76 -11.33
C ALA A 89 0.35 8.55 -10.29
N ARG A 90 1.29 7.91 -9.59
CA ARG A 90 2.17 8.54 -8.60
C ARG A 90 3.08 9.57 -9.24
N HIS A 91 3.74 9.23 -10.36
CA HIS A 91 4.56 10.19 -11.10
C HIS A 91 3.79 11.43 -11.55
N LYS A 92 2.48 11.29 -11.82
CA LYS A 92 1.61 12.42 -12.17
C LYS A 92 1.15 13.23 -10.95
N ALA A 93 1.03 12.61 -9.79
CA ALA A 93 0.66 13.28 -8.54
C ALA A 93 1.87 13.97 -7.87
N PHE A 94 3.09 13.54 -8.20
CA PHE A 94 4.32 14.05 -7.61
C PHE A 94 4.45 15.58 -7.67
N PRO A 95 4.20 16.27 -8.80
CA PRO A 95 4.32 17.73 -8.85
C PRO A 95 3.27 18.44 -7.99
N GLU A 96 2.04 17.91 -7.92
CA GLU A 96 0.97 18.46 -7.05
C GLU A 96 1.41 18.39 -5.58
N VAL A 97 1.94 17.24 -5.14
CA VAL A 97 2.42 17.01 -3.78
C VAL A 97 3.65 17.86 -3.45
N GLU A 98 4.63 17.92 -4.36
CA GLU A 98 5.83 18.74 -4.21
C GLU A 98 5.49 20.21 -4.07
N SER A 99 4.59 20.74 -4.92
CA SER A 99 4.15 22.13 -4.84
C SER A 99 3.45 22.46 -3.50
N ALA A 100 2.66 21.52 -2.98
CA ALA A 100 1.96 21.68 -1.72
C ALA A 100 2.93 21.70 -0.52
N LEU A 101 3.94 20.82 -0.54
CA LEU A 101 5.00 20.79 0.48
C LEU A 101 5.95 22.00 0.38
N ALA A 102 6.25 22.48 -0.83
CA ALA A 102 7.01 23.70 -1.04
C ALA A 102 6.30 24.93 -0.43
N GLY A 103 4.96 24.98 -0.52
CA GLY A 103 4.13 25.99 0.16
C GLY A 103 4.33 26.03 1.68
N LEU A 104 4.64 24.89 2.30
CA LEU A 104 4.95 24.79 3.74
C LEU A 104 6.42 25.04 4.07
N ARG A 105 7.26 25.36 3.07
CA ARG A 105 8.72 25.43 3.19
C ARG A 105 9.30 24.15 3.82
N ALA A 106 8.69 23.00 3.52
CA ALA A 106 9.04 21.69 4.08
C ALA A 106 10.32 21.08 3.45
N GLY A 107 11.21 21.91 2.91
CA GLY A 107 12.37 21.47 2.14
C GLY A 107 12.12 21.35 0.64
N TRP A 108 13.16 20.90 -0.06
CA TRP A 108 13.27 20.72 -1.50
C TRP A 108 13.75 19.27 -1.72
N GLN A 109 13.44 18.64 -2.85
CA GLN A 109 13.75 17.21 -3.09
C GLN A 109 12.83 16.26 -2.29
N LEU A 110 11.72 15.87 -2.93
CA LEU A 110 10.73 14.92 -2.44
C LEU A 110 11.12 13.48 -2.81
N GLU A 111 11.25 12.61 -1.83
CA GLU A 111 11.47 11.18 -2.01
C GLU A 111 10.23 10.42 -1.53
N TRP A 112 9.65 9.58 -2.39
CA TRP A 112 8.43 8.84 -2.08
C TRP A 112 8.73 7.38 -1.85
N TYR A 113 8.72 6.98 -0.58
CA TYR A 113 8.94 5.62 -0.16
C TYR A 113 7.60 4.89 -0.04
N VAL A 114 7.47 3.82 -0.80
CA VAL A 114 6.33 2.91 -0.70
C VAL A 114 6.85 1.55 -0.28
N PRO A 115 6.52 1.11 0.95
CA PRO A 115 7.02 -0.15 1.46
C PRO A 115 6.52 -1.31 0.61
N TYR A 116 7.40 -2.28 0.37
CA TYR A 116 6.98 -3.59 -0.14
C TYR A 116 6.26 -4.33 1.00
N GLY A 117 4.92 -4.22 1.07
CA GLY A 117 4.10 -4.99 2.02
C GLY A 117 3.18 -4.15 2.91
N LEU A 118 3.05 -4.53 4.18
CA LEU A 118 2.11 -3.99 5.19
C LEU A 118 2.55 -2.65 5.83
N GLY A 119 3.25 -1.80 5.09
CA GLY A 119 3.69 -0.50 5.60
C GLY A 119 2.86 0.69 5.09
N TRP A 120 3.04 1.84 5.72
CA TRP A 120 2.45 3.11 5.28
C TRP A 120 3.34 3.76 4.23
N ASP A 121 2.73 4.45 3.27
CA ASP A 121 3.50 5.31 2.36
C ASP A 121 4.14 6.45 3.17
N ARG A 122 5.40 6.72 2.87
CA ARG A 122 6.17 7.79 3.49
C ARG A 122 6.69 8.73 2.40
N LEU A 123 6.62 10.02 2.66
CA LEU A 123 7.36 11.01 1.89
C LEU A 123 8.50 11.54 2.76
N VAL A 124 9.66 11.74 2.16
CA VAL A 124 10.79 12.39 2.80
C VAL A 124 11.10 13.64 2.00
N THR A 125 11.24 14.78 2.67
CA THR A 125 11.70 16.03 2.06
C THR A 125 12.96 16.52 2.77
N ARG A 126 13.89 17.13 2.01
CA ARG A 126 15.19 17.57 2.53
C ARG A 126 15.31 19.10 2.53
N GLY A 127 15.62 19.72 3.66
CA GLY A 127 15.88 21.15 3.78
C GLY A 127 17.32 21.54 3.43
N SER A 128 17.62 22.84 3.48
CA SER A 128 19.00 23.31 3.46
C SER A 128 19.66 23.01 4.81
N TRP A 129 20.65 22.11 4.83
CA TRP A 129 21.44 21.64 5.98
C TRP A 129 20.71 20.72 6.99
N LYS A 130 20.96 19.40 6.89
CA LYS A 130 20.58 18.32 7.83
C LYS A 130 19.11 18.25 8.30
N GLN A 131 18.25 19.13 7.80
CA GLN A 131 16.81 19.11 8.07
C GLN A 131 16.17 18.06 7.17
N ARG A 132 15.75 16.95 7.77
CA ARG A 132 14.95 15.91 7.14
C ARG A 132 13.54 16.03 7.69
N PHE A 133 12.54 16.08 6.82
CA PHE A 133 11.15 16.02 7.21
C PHE A 133 10.56 14.72 6.65
N GLU A 134 9.94 13.93 7.52
CA GLU A 134 9.20 12.74 7.11
C GLU A 134 7.71 13.00 7.24
N TRP A 135 6.96 12.51 6.27
CA TRP A 135 5.52 12.69 6.19
C TRP A 135 4.86 11.33 6.06
N ARG A 136 3.91 11.07 6.95
CA ARG A 136 2.99 9.95 6.83
C ARG A 136 1.93 10.31 5.80
N VAL A 137 1.70 9.41 4.86
CA VAL A 137 0.70 9.60 3.80
C VAL A 137 -0.55 8.79 4.13
N VAL A 138 -1.68 9.47 4.29
CA VAL A 138 -3.00 8.86 4.51
C VAL A 138 -3.94 9.26 3.38
N TYR A 139 -4.66 8.29 2.80
CA TYR A 139 -5.58 8.53 1.69
C TYR A 139 -7.02 8.59 2.17
N GLN A 140 -7.67 9.74 2.05
CA GLN A 140 -9.08 9.93 2.46
C GLN A 140 -9.90 10.44 1.29
N GLY A 141 -11.01 9.80 0.93
CA GLY A 141 -11.96 10.36 -0.04
C GLY A 141 -11.44 10.74 -1.45
N GLY A 142 -10.21 10.37 -1.84
CA GLY A 142 -9.57 10.85 -3.08
C GLY A 142 -8.60 12.02 -2.87
N THR A 143 -8.43 12.47 -1.64
CA THR A 143 -7.42 13.41 -1.17
C THR A 143 -6.30 12.65 -0.46
N MET A 144 -5.18 13.34 -0.26
CA MET A 144 -4.03 12.84 0.44
C MET A 144 -3.75 13.74 1.64
N LEU A 145 -3.84 13.19 2.83
CA LEU A 145 -3.43 13.84 4.05
C LEU A 145 -1.96 13.48 4.32
N LEU A 146 -1.13 14.50 4.39
CA LEU A 146 0.26 14.43 4.78
C LEU A 146 0.37 14.90 6.22
N THR A 147 0.90 14.05 7.10
CA THR A 147 1.14 14.40 8.51
C THR A 147 2.62 14.28 8.78
N GLU A 148 3.23 15.36 9.26
CA GLU A 148 4.63 15.36 9.66
C GLU A 148 4.86 14.35 10.80
N ILE A 149 5.92 13.56 10.66
CA ILE A 149 6.34 12.58 11.65
C ILE A 149 7.40 13.25 12.56
N PRO A 150 7.28 13.12 13.90
CA PRO A 150 8.30 13.63 14.82
C PRO A 150 9.67 13.07 14.49
N ALA A 151 10.73 13.87 14.67
CA ALA A 151 12.11 13.43 14.40
C ALA A 151 12.53 12.17 15.18
N ALA A 152 11.95 11.95 16.37
CA ALA A 152 12.20 10.74 17.17
C ALA A 152 11.56 9.47 16.58
N GLU A 153 10.59 9.61 15.69
CA GLU A 153 9.89 8.51 15.00
C GLU A 153 10.36 8.36 13.54
N HIS A 154 11.35 9.14 13.10
CA HIS A 154 11.92 8.98 11.77
C HIS A 154 12.50 7.58 11.66
N GLN A 155 12.08 6.85 10.63
CA GLN A 155 12.66 5.54 10.37
C GLN A 155 14.07 5.78 9.87
N GLU A 156 15.07 5.38 10.67
CA GLU A 156 16.44 5.26 10.21
C GLU A 156 16.39 4.41 8.95
N ASP A 157 16.74 5.02 7.81
CA ASP A 157 17.07 4.22 6.66
C ASP A 157 18.28 3.42 7.14
N ASP A 158 18.17 2.09 7.17
CA ASP A 158 19.34 1.21 7.21
C ASP A 158 20.17 1.57 5.97
N GLU A 159 20.94 2.65 6.08
CA GLU A 159 22.13 2.87 5.27
C GLU A 159 22.96 1.65 5.57
N GLY A 160 22.86 0.67 4.67
CA GLY A 160 23.79 -0.42 4.59
C GLY A 160 25.17 0.17 4.77
N LYS A 161 25.78 -0.16 5.91
CA LYS A 161 27.21 -0.05 6.10
C LYS A 161 27.81 -1.01 5.07
N ASP A 162 28.18 -0.46 3.92
CA ASP A 162 29.28 -1.01 3.13
C ASP A 162 30.59 -0.85 3.92
#